data_AF-A0A267GH38-F1
#
_entry.id   AF-A0A267GH38-F1
#
_cell.length_a   1.000
_cell.length_b   1.000
_cell.length_c   1.000
_cell.angle_alpha   90.00
_cell.angle_beta   90.00
_cell.angle_gamma   90.00
#
_symmetry.space_group_name_H-M   'P 1'
#
loop_
_entity.id
_entity.type
_entity.pdbx_description
1 polymer ?
#
loop_
_entity_poly.entity_id
_entity_poly.type
_entity_poly.pdbx_seq_one_letter_code
_entity_poly.pdbx_strand_id
1 'polypeptide(L)'
;MEQFIKEILDSHNAYRKRHQAPALRLSQDLTESAQSWAEHIAGNDKLEHDTQCQKDKIGENVAMKYSSVHSDFPGNLFTDYWYREIEDYNFEGNVEDQIQCGHFTQVVWKASEEVGFGRAVSKSGRVYVVSRYRPAGNYMGEFGKNVLPPADGKIVLPETEQGKTAPMPGAKLEAVIGPNDPADQLVGTRMSTKTSGNKKTVMHTETYRTPEGNTYTKERETTSTVQDE
;
A
#
# COMPACT_ATOMS: atom_id res chain seq x y z
N MET A 1 -20.31 10.64 -0.90
CA MET A 1 -19.32 10.49 0.17
C MET A 1 -19.82 9.52 1.24
N GLU A 2 -21.02 9.70 1.80
CA GLU A 2 -21.57 8.78 2.83
C GLU A 2 -21.58 7.30 2.41
N GLN A 3 -22.05 7.00 1.19
CA GLN A 3 -22.04 5.63 0.65
C GLN A 3 -20.62 5.06 0.55
N PHE A 4 -19.65 5.84 0.08
CA PHE A 4 -18.24 5.44 0.00
C PHE A 4 -17.67 5.11 1.38
N ILE A 5 -17.92 5.98 2.38
CA ILE A 5 -17.49 5.77 3.77
C ILE A 5 -18.13 4.51 4.37
N LYS A 6 -19.40 4.26 4.07
CA LYS A 6 -20.09 3.05 4.51
C LYS A 6 -19.45 1.80 3.90
N GLU A 7 -19.22 1.78 2.59
CA GLU A 7 -18.63 0.63 1.89
C GLU A 7 -17.22 0.30 2.36
N ILE A 8 -16.37 1.33 2.52
CA ILE A 8 -14.99 1.13 2.98
C ILE A 8 -14.98 0.63 4.44
N LEU A 9 -15.80 1.21 5.34
CA LEU A 9 -15.89 0.77 6.73
C LEU A 9 -16.45 -0.66 6.86
N ASP A 10 -17.51 -0.98 6.13
CA ASP A 10 -18.13 -2.30 6.14
C ASP A 10 -17.13 -3.38 5.68
N SER A 11 -16.36 -3.11 4.61
CA SER A 11 -15.32 -4.02 4.14
C SER A 11 -14.19 -4.19 5.17
N HIS A 12 -13.70 -3.09 5.79
CA HIS A 12 -12.70 -3.18 6.87
C HIS A 12 -13.20 -4.10 7.99
N ASN A 13 -14.44 -3.89 8.44
CA ASN A 13 -15.02 -4.65 9.53
C ASN A 13 -15.31 -6.10 9.18
N ALA A 14 -15.61 -6.41 7.91
CA ALA A 14 -15.71 -7.78 7.42
C ALA A 14 -14.37 -8.53 7.51
N TYR A 15 -13.28 -7.92 7.04
CA TYR A 15 -11.94 -8.50 7.15
C TYR A 15 -11.48 -8.61 8.60
N ARG A 16 -11.67 -7.57 9.41
CA ARG A 16 -11.32 -7.60 10.83
C ARG A 16 -12.01 -8.72 11.58
N LYS A 17 -13.31 -8.94 11.32
CA LYS A 17 -14.04 -10.09 11.88
C LYS A 17 -13.41 -11.42 11.50
N ARG A 18 -12.97 -11.59 10.25
CA ARG A 18 -12.26 -12.79 9.78
C ARG A 18 -10.95 -13.02 10.55
N HIS A 19 -10.26 -11.95 10.93
CA HIS A 19 -9.02 -11.92 11.70
C HIS A 19 -9.23 -11.78 13.21
N GLN A 20 -10.45 -12.02 13.70
CA GLN A 20 -10.82 -11.93 15.13
C GLN A 20 -10.47 -10.58 15.79
N ALA A 21 -10.38 -9.53 14.98
CA ALA A 21 -10.21 -8.15 15.41
C ALA A 21 -11.60 -7.50 15.63
N PRO A 22 -11.80 -6.71 16.71
CA PRO A 22 -13.04 -5.97 16.93
C PRO A 22 -13.33 -5.00 15.78
N ALA A 23 -14.61 -4.71 15.52
CA ALA A 23 -14.98 -3.73 14.51
C ALA A 23 -14.46 -2.32 14.86
N LEU A 24 -13.97 -1.60 13.85
CA LEU A 24 -13.60 -0.19 13.95
C LEU A 24 -14.85 0.67 14.03
N ARG A 25 -14.77 1.74 14.81
CA ARG A 25 -15.76 2.83 14.84
C ARG A 25 -15.29 3.98 13.97
N LEU A 26 -16.20 4.56 13.19
CA LEU A 26 -15.89 5.77 12.44
C LEU A 26 -15.64 6.93 13.42
N SER A 27 -14.57 7.69 13.21
CA SER A 27 -14.25 8.88 13.98
C SER A 27 -14.26 10.11 13.08
N GLN A 28 -14.98 11.14 13.52
CA GLN A 28 -15.16 12.36 12.72
C GLN A 28 -13.86 13.13 12.55
N ASP A 29 -13.08 13.32 13.62
CA ASP A 29 -11.78 14.01 13.59
C ASP A 29 -10.77 13.30 12.67
N LEU A 30 -10.70 11.97 12.72
CA LEU A 30 -9.87 11.18 11.82
C LEU A 30 -10.34 11.29 10.37
N THR A 31 -11.66 11.37 10.14
CA THR A 31 -12.25 11.52 8.80
C THR A 31 -11.91 12.88 8.21
N GLU A 32 -12.03 13.94 8.99
CA GLU A 32 -11.64 15.30 8.60
C GLU A 32 -10.14 15.38 8.28
N SER A 33 -9.29 14.78 9.12
CA SER A 33 -7.85 14.69 8.88
C SER A 33 -7.51 13.89 7.61
N ALA A 34 -8.13 12.72 7.43
CA ALA A 34 -7.93 11.89 6.25
C ALA A 34 -8.37 12.62 4.97
N GLN A 35 -9.51 13.31 5.02
CA GLN A 35 -10.05 14.08 3.90
C GLN A 35 -9.12 15.24 3.52
N SER A 36 -8.63 16.00 4.51
CA SER A 36 -7.67 17.08 4.28
C SER A 36 -6.39 16.56 3.61
N TRP A 37 -5.89 15.40 4.02
CA TRP A 37 -4.70 14.82 3.40
C TRP A 37 -4.99 14.28 1.99
N ALA A 38 -6.14 13.63 1.78
CA ALA A 38 -6.56 13.18 0.46
C ALA A 38 -6.62 14.35 -0.55
N GLU A 39 -7.16 15.49 -0.13
CA GLU A 39 -7.20 16.72 -0.93
C GLU A 39 -5.80 17.28 -1.21
N HIS A 40 -4.89 17.23 -0.23
CA HIS A 40 -3.50 17.64 -0.40
C HIS A 40 -2.78 16.80 -1.48
N ILE A 41 -2.82 15.46 -1.34
CA ILE A 41 -2.14 14.56 -2.29
C ILE A 41 -2.79 14.55 -3.67
N ALA A 42 -4.10 14.77 -3.76
CA ALA A 42 -4.80 14.96 -5.02
C ALA A 42 -4.48 16.32 -5.68
N GLY A 43 -4.31 17.38 -4.88
CA GLY A 43 -3.89 18.70 -5.35
C GLY A 43 -2.48 18.69 -5.94
N ASN A 44 -1.59 17.90 -5.35
CA ASN A 44 -0.21 17.69 -5.81
C ASN A 44 -0.07 16.54 -6.83
N ASP A 45 -1.14 15.78 -7.05
CA ASP A 45 -1.19 14.60 -7.92
C ASP A 45 -0.08 13.58 -7.61
N LYS A 46 0.22 13.39 -6.32
CA LYS A 46 1.36 12.63 -5.81
C LYS A 46 0.93 11.74 -4.65
N LEU A 47 1.05 10.42 -4.79
CA LEU A 47 0.75 9.48 -3.72
C LEU A 47 1.86 9.51 -2.66
N GLU A 48 1.54 9.99 -1.47
CA GLU A 48 2.48 10.03 -0.35
C GLU A 48 1.78 9.96 1.01
N HIS A 49 2.53 9.46 2.00
CA HIS A 49 2.12 9.39 3.39
C HIS A 49 2.26 10.75 4.10
N ASP A 50 1.41 11.00 5.09
CA ASP A 50 1.52 12.17 5.96
C ASP A 50 2.57 11.95 7.05
N THR A 51 3.68 12.67 6.93
CA THR A 51 4.76 12.65 7.93
C THR A 51 4.32 13.07 9.33
N GLN A 52 3.21 13.80 9.47
CA GLN A 52 2.68 14.23 10.76
C GLN A 52 2.05 13.07 11.54
N CYS A 53 1.51 12.05 10.85
CA CYS A 53 0.85 10.93 11.53
C CYS A 53 1.78 10.09 12.40
N GLN A 54 3.07 10.00 12.04
CA GLN A 54 4.06 9.35 12.89
C GLN A 54 4.23 10.08 14.23
N LYS A 55 4.20 11.42 14.22
CA LYS A 55 4.34 12.23 15.44
C LYS A 55 3.09 12.12 16.31
N ASP A 56 1.92 12.10 15.68
CA ASP A 56 0.63 12.05 16.36
C ASP A 56 0.20 10.63 16.74
N LYS A 57 1.02 9.62 16.39
CA LYS A 57 0.75 8.19 16.63
C LYS A 57 -0.59 7.74 16.04
N ILE A 58 -0.84 8.21 14.82
CA ILE A 58 -1.99 7.83 13.99
C ILE A 58 -1.51 6.90 12.88
N GLY A 59 -2.19 5.79 12.69
CA GLY A 59 -1.91 4.86 11.58
C GLY A 59 -2.41 5.45 10.27
N GLU A 60 -1.80 5.08 9.14
CA GLU A 60 -2.21 5.57 7.83
C GLU A 60 -2.13 4.48 6.77
N ASN A 61 -3.19 4.36 5.97
CA ASN A 61 -3.11 3.73 4.65
C ASN A 61 -3.43 4.79 3.58
N VAL A 62 -2.71 4.75 2.46
CA VAL A 62 -2.99 5.58 1.28
C VAL A 62 -3.16 4.69 0.06
N ALA A 63 -4.00 5.10 -0.88
CA ALA A 63 -4.19 4.42 -2.14
C ALA A 63 -4.48 5.42 -3.27
N MET A 64 -4.13 5.02 -4.48
CA MET A 64 -4.50 5.74 -5.71
C MET A 64 -5.10 4.76 -6.72
N LYS A 65 -6.16 5.19 -7.38
CA LYS A 65 -6.71 4.49 -8.55
C LYS A 65 -7.05 5.46 -9.65
N TYR A 66 -6.85 5.04 -10.89
CA TYR A 66 -7.17 5.80 -12.10
C TYR A 66 -8.00 4.95 -13.07
N SER A 67 -8.92 5.61 -13.77
CA SER A 67 -9.62 5.07 -14.94
C SER A 67 -9.83 6.20 -15.93
N SER A 68 -9.74 5.90 -17.22
CA SER A 68 -10.04 6.84 -18.29
C SER A 68 -11.54 7.09 -18.48
N VAL A 69 -12.40 6.34 -17.78
CA VAL A 69 -13.85 6.31 -18.01
C VAL A 69 -14.63 6.96 -16.86
N HIS A 70 -14.22 6.74 -15.61
CA HIS A 70 -14.90 7.31 -14.43
C HIS A 70 -13.95 7.40 -13.24
N SER A 71 -14.31 8.24 -12.27
CA SER A 71 -13.63 8.36 -10.97
C SER A 71 -14.49 7.86 -9.80
N ASP A 72 -15.69 7.35 -10.09
CA ASP A 72 -16.60 6.81 -9.09
C ASP A 72 -16.27 5.35 -8.81
N PHE A 73 -15.30 5.12 -7.92
CA PHE A 73 -14.95 3.80 -7.42
C PHE A 73 -15.59 3.57 -6.06
N PRO A 74 -16.14 2.38 -5.81
CA PRO A 74 -16.76 2.06 -4.52
C PRO A 74 -15.69 1.95 -3.42
N GLY A 75 -16.07 2.21 -2.18
CA GLY A 75 -15.15 2.28 -1.04
C GLY A 75 -14.50 0.93 -0.69
N ASN A 76 -15.24 -0.17 -0.86
CA ASN A 76 -14.74 -1.52 -0.57
C ASN A 76 -13.52 -1.87 -1.42
N LEU A 77 -13.45 -1.39 -2.67
CA LEU A 77 -12.34 -1.67 -3.59
C LEU A 77 -10.98 -1.28 -3.00
N PHE A 78 -10.92 -0.18 -2.25
CA PHE A 78 -9.67 0.28 -1.63
C PHE A 78 -9.29 -0.57 -0.41
N THR A 79 -10.28 -1.03 0.35
CA THR A 79 -10.03 -2.00 1.42
C THR A 79 -9.52 -3.32 0.85
N ASP A 80 -10.16 -3.80 -0.22
CA ASP A 80 -9.78 -5.03 -0.91
C ASP A 80 -8.35 -4.93 -1.44
N TYR A 81 -7.97 -3.78 -2.01
CA TYR A 81 -6.61 -3.52 -2.45
C TYR A 81 -5.58 -3.63 -1.31
N TRP A 82 -5.83 -2.98 -0.17
CA TRP A 82 -4.94 -3.08 0.99
C TRP A 82 -4.90 -4.48 1.61
N TYR A 83 -6.06 -5.15 1.68
CA TYR A 83 -6.16 -6.47 2.30
C TYR A 83 -5.43 -7.56 1.49
N ARG A 84 -5.32 -7.42 0.17
CA ARG A 84 -4.64 -8.39 -0.71
C ARG A 84 -3.17 -8.64 -0.38
N GLU A 85 -2.50 -7.74 0.34
CA GLU A 85 -1.14 -8.00 0.85
C GLU A 85 -1.06 -9.22 1.77
N ILE A 86 -2.21 -9.74 2.26
CA ILE A 86 -2.28 -11.04 2.94
C ILE A 86 -1.70 -12.19 2.11
N GLU A 87 -1.68 -12.09 0.77
CA GLU A 87 -1.06 -13.07 -0.13
C GLU A 87 0.42 -13.28 0.18
N ASP A 88 1.11 -12.21 0.57
CA ASP A 88 2.53 -12.17 0.85
C ASP A 88 2.84 -12.21 2.37
N TYR A 89 1.81 -12.17 3.22
CA TYR A 89 1.98 -12.13 4.67
C TYR A 89 2.18 -13.52 5.26
N ASN A 90 3.33 -13.73 5.90
CA ASN A 90 3.63 -14.95 6.63
C ASN A 90 3.19 -14.81 8.10
N PHE A 91 2.16 -15.56 8.49
CA PHE A 91 1.68 -15.64 9.88
C PHE A 91 2.58 -16.51 10.78
N GLU A 92 3.53 -17.25 10.17
CA GLU A 92 4.47 -18.13 10.86
C GLU A 92 5.90 -17.54 10.80
N GLY A 93 6.73 -17.80 11.80
CA GLY A 93 8.11 -17.30 11.82
C GLY A 93 8.24 -15.82 12.20
N ASN A 94 9.10 -15.07 11.50
CA ASN A 94 9.36 -13.66 11.82
C ASN A 94 8.24 -12.75 11.28
N VAL A 95 7.29 -12.43 12.15
CA VAL A 95 6.16 -11.54 11.84
C VAL A 95 6.50 -10.05 11.81
N GLU A 96 7.72 -9.68 12.23
CA GLU A 96 8.10 -8.29 12.52
C GLU A 96 8.71 -7.55 11.32
N ASP A 97 9.18 -8.26 10.29
CA ASP A 97 9.91 -7.68 9.14
C ASP A 97 9.18 -7.95 7.81
N GLN A 98 7.93 -7.49 7.71
CA GLN A 98 7.07 -7.68 6.53
C GLN A 98 6.50 -6.36 6.03
N ILE A 99 7.40 -5.38 5.82
CA ILE A 99 7.07 -3.98 5.48
C ILE A 99 6.15 -3.88 4.26
N GLN A 100 6.26 -4.80 3.31
CA GLN A 100 5.40 -4.85 2.11
C GLN A 100 3.92 -5.14 2.41
N CYS A 101 3.61 -5.64 3.61
CA CYS A 101 2.24 -5.96 4.03
C CYS A 101 1.63 -4.93 4.99
N GLY A 102 2.25 -3.74 5.07
CA GLY A 102 1.89 -2.71 6.04
C GLY A 102 0.43 -2.23 5.95
N HIS A 103 -0.17 -2.25 4.76
CA HIS A 103 -1.56 -1.84 4.61
C HIS A 103 -2.50 -2.91 5.15
N PHE A 104 -2.27 -4.19 4.79
CA PHE A 104 -3.02 -5.32 5.31
C PHE A 104 -2.96 -5.35 6.84
N THR A 105 -1.74 -5.30 7.40
CA THR A 105 -1.55 -5.42 8.86
C THR A 105 -2.23 -4.28 9.60
N GLN A 106 -2.27 -3.07 9.03
CA GLN A 106 -3.00 -1.95 9.62
C GLN A 106 -4.54 -2.15 9.55
N VAL A 107 -5.08 -2.67 8.44
CA VAL A 107 -6.53 -2.97 8.32
C VAL A 107 -6.98 -3.93 9.42
N VAL A 108 -6.23 -5.02 9.62
CA VAL A 108 -6.59 -6.08 10.57
C VAL A 108 -6.03 -5.87 11.98
N TRP A 109 -5.31 -4.77 12.23
CA TRP A 109 -4.63 -4.52 13.51
C TRP A 109 -5.61 -4.54 14.68
N LYS A 110 -5.53 -5.58 15.52
CA LYS A 110 -6.52 -5.86 16.57
C LYS A 110 -6.73 -4.71 17.54
N ALA A 111 -5.66 -4.01 17.94
CA ALA A 111 -5.74 -2.91 18.90
C ALA A 111 -6.24 -1.58 18.31
N SER A 112 -6.37 -1.44 16.98
CA SER A 112 -6.98 -0.24 16.40
C SER A 112 -8.48 -0.25 16.70
N GLU A 113 -9.03 0.87 17.17
CA GLU A 113 -10.43 0.98 17.61
C GLU A 113 -11.26 1.92 16.74
N GLU A 114 -10.61 2.98 16.22
CA GLU A 114 -11.24 4.05 15.48
C GLU A 114 -10.57 4.23 14.13
N VAL A 115 -11.36 4.64 13.14
CA VAL A 115 -10.89 4.91 11.78
C VAL A 115 -11.58 6.13 11.18
N GLY A 116 -10.89 6.85 10.31
CA GLY A 116 -11.47 7.89 9.47
C GLY A 116 -10.99 7.76 8.03
N PHE A 117 -11.83 8.19 7.09
CA PHE A 117 -11.58 8.01 5.65
C PHE A 117 -11.67 9.32 4.88
N GLY A 118 -10.76 9.53 3.96
CA GLY A 118 -10.73 10.67 3.04
C GLY A 118 -10.68 10.21 1.59
N ARG A 119 -11.35 10.93 0.70
CA ARG A 119 -11.31 10.70 -0.74
C ARG A 119 -11.26 12.01 -1.50
N ALA A 120 -10.34 12.12 -2.46
CA ALA A 120 -10.25 13.25 -3.38
C ALA A 120 -9.93 12.79 -4.80
N VAL A 121 -10.28 13.62 -5.78
CA VAL A 121 -9.97 13.38 -7.19
C VAL A 121 -9.05 14.48 -7.68
N SER A 122 -7.90 14.12 -8.24
CA SER A 122 -6.94 15.08 -8.79
C SER A 122 -7.41 15.65 -10.13
N LYS A 123 -6.75 16.71 -10.58
CA LYS A 123 -7.01 17.32 -11.89
C LYS A 123 -6.75 16.36 -13.06
N SER A 124 -5.88 15.36 -12.86
CA SER A 124 -5.59 14.32 -13.86
C SER A 124 -6.59 13.15 -13.80
N GLY A 125 -7.62 13.23 -12.96
CA GLY A 125 -8.67 12.21 -12.83
C GLY A 125 -8.28 11.03 -11.93
N ARG A 126 -7.16 11.10 -11.22
CA ARG A 126 -6.76 10.05 -10.25
C ARG A 126 -7.55 10.21 -8.96
N VAL A 127 -8.03 9.11 -8.42
CA VAL A 127 -8.75 9.03 -7.16
C VAL A 127 -7.77 8.65 -6.07
N TYR A 128 -7.63 9.50 -5.06
CA TYR A 128 -6.80 9.28 -3.90
C TYR A 128 -7.68 8.98 -2.69
N VAL A 129 -7.30 7.97 -1.91
CA VAL A 129 -7.99 7.54 -0.70
C VAL A 129 -6.99 7.46 0.45
N VAL A 130 -7.39 7.97 1.60
CA VAL A 130 -6.59 7.97 2.84
C VAL A 130 -7.44 7.37 3.95
N SER A 131 -6.87 6.46 4.73
CA SER A 131 -7.44 5.97 6.00
C SER A 131 -6.55 6.36 7.16
N ARG A 132 -7.13 6.81 8.27
CA ARG A 132 -6.45 7.15 9.52
C ARG A 132 -6.92 6.21 10.62
N TYR A 133 -6.01 5.65 11.41
CA TYR A 133 -6.34 4.66 12.44
C TYR A 133 -5.88 5.11 13.82
N ARG A 134 -6.71 4.90 14.84
CA ARG A 134 -6.38 5.20 16.24
C ARG A 134 -6.81 4.06 17.16
N PRO A 135 -5.95 3.56 18.05
CA PRO A 135 -4.48 3.72 18.05
C PRO A 135 -3.82 3.28 16.72
N ALA A 136 -2.62 3.77 16.42
CA ALA A 136 -1.86 3.32 15.25
C ALA A 136 -1.52 1.82 15.32
N GLY A 137 -1.47 1.19 14.15
CA GLY A 137 -0.94 -0.16 13.99
C GLY A 137 0.56 -0.19 13.66
N ASN A 138 1.03 -1.36 13.23
CA ASN A 138 2.39 -1.57 12.71
C ASN A 138 3.51 -1.17 13.69
N TYR A 139 3.27 -1.34 14.98
CA TYR A 139 4.32 -1.20 15.99
C TYR A 139 5.18 -2.45 16.06
N MET A 140 6.49 -2.28 15.92
CA MET A 140 7.48 -3.36 16.06
C MET A 140 7.38 -4.01 17.45
N GLY A 141 7.45 -5.33 17.48
CA GLY A 141 7.27 -6.18 18.65
C GLY A 141 5.82 -6.51 18.97
N GLU A 142 4.86 -5.98 18.20
CA GLU A 142 3.43 -6.08 18.50
C GLU A 142 2.62 -6.79 17.41
N PHE A 143 3.25 -7.28 16.34
CA PHE A 143 2.53 -7.91 15.23
C PHE A 143 1.87 -9.21 15.66
N GLY A 144 2.57 -10.08 16.40
CA GLY A 144 2.04 -11.39 16.80
C GLY A 144 0.75 -11.35 17.63
N LYS A 145 0.50 -10.26 18.37
CA LYS A 145 -0.74 -10.08 19.15
C LYS A 145 -1.83 -9.35 18.39
N ASN A 146 -1.49 -8.66 17.29
CA ASN A 146 -2.40 -7.76 16.58
C ASN A 146 -2.78 -8.23 15.17
N VAL A 147 -1.98 -9.08 14.53
CA VAL A 147 -2.21 -9.59 13.18
C VAL A 147 -2.41 -11.10 13.27
N LEU A 148 -3.64 -11.50 13.58
CA LEU A 148 -4.00 -12.90 13.75
C LEU A 148 -4.30 -13.54 12.38
N PRO A 149 -4.05 -14.85 12.18
CA PRO A 149 -4.47 -15.54 10.97
C PRO A 149 -6.01 -15.55 10.83
N PRO A 150 -6.55 -15.79 9.62
CA PRO A 150 -7.99 -16.03 9.44
C PRO A 150 -8.51 -17.13 10.37
N ALA A 151 -9.69 -16.93 10.97
CA ALA A 151 -10.25 -17.85 11.97
C ALA A 151 -10.51 -19.27 11.43
N ASP A 152 -10.77 -19.37 10.12
CA ASP A 152 -11.01 -20.62 9.41
C ASP A 152 -9.73 -21.20 8.77
N GLY A 153 -8.57 -20.57 9.00
CA GLY A 153 -7.27 -20.95 8.43
C GLY A 153 -7.14 -20.74 6.92
N LYS A 154 -8.14 -20.13 6.27
CA LYS A 154 -8.16 -19.97 4.81
C LYS A 154 -7.80 -18.54 4.43
N ILE A 155 -6.84 -18.37 3.54
CA ILE A 155 -6.64 -17.10 2.84
C ILE A 155 -7.67 -17.04 1.72
N VAL A 156 -8.61 -16.09 1.82
CA VAL A 156 -9.62 -15.81 0.79
C VAL A 156 -9.37 -14.41 0.29
N LEU A 157 -9.17 -14.29 -1.01
CA LEU A 157 -8.92 -13.03 -1.68
C LEU A 157 -10.23 -12.39 -2.12
N PRO A 158 -10.35 -11.05 -2.08
CA PRO A 158 -11.50 -10.37 -2.65
C PRO A 158 -11.67 -10.75 -4.13
N GLU A 159 -12.90 -11.07 -4.52
CA GLU A 159 -13.24 -11.33 -5.91
C GLU A 159 -13.00 -10.07 -6.74
N THR A 160 -12.14 -10.15 -7.76
CA THR A 160 -11.98 -9.06 -8.73
C THR A 160 -13.21 -9.00 -9.61
N GLU A 161 -13.78 -7.81 -9.84
CA GLU A 161 -14.81 -7.65 -10.86
C GLU A 161 -14.29 -8.16 -12.22
N GLN A 162 -14.91 -9.26 -12.67
CA GLN A 162 -14.77 -9.92 -13.97
C GLN A 162 -13.45 -10.69 -14.19
N GLY A 163 -13.59 -12.01 -14.29
CA GLY A 163 -12.51 -12.95 -14.57
C GLY A 163 -11.67 -12.59 -15.79
N LYS A 164 -10.55 -11.93 -15.54
CA LYS A 164 -9.30 -11.97 -16.30
C LYS A 164 -8.20 -11.77 -15.27
N THR A 165 -7.41 -12.82 -15.05
CA THR A 165 -6.14 -12.74 -14.34
C THR A 165 -5.28 -11.67 -15.02
N ALA A 166 -5.26 -10.46 -14.46
CA ALA A 166 -4.14 -9.56 -14.66
C ALA A 166 -3.13 -9.92 -13.57
N PRO A 167 -1.90 -10.36 -13.91
CA PRO A 167 -0.86 -10.40 -12.91
C PRO A 167 -0.67 -8.97 -12.40
N MET A 168 -0.85 -8.77 -11.10
CA MET A 168 -0.37 -7.52 -10.51
C MET A 168 1.15 -7.52 -10.58
N PRO A 169 1.80 -6.46 -11.08
CA PRO A 169 3.21 -6.27 -10.84
C PRO A 169 3.37 -6.12 -9.33
N GLY A 170 4.10 -7.03 -8.71
CA GLY A 170 4.62 -6.81 -7.36
C GLY A 170 5.51 -5.58 -7.38
N ALA A 171 4.98 -4.45 -6.95
CA ALA A 171 5.76 -3.25 -6.72
C ALA A 171 5.89 -3.10 -5.21
N LYS A 172 7.01 -3.59 -4.70
CA LYS A 172 7.69 -2.93 -3.57
C LYS A 172 7.67 -1.43 -3.86
N LEU A 173 7.12 -0.61 -2.96
CA LEU A 173 7.46 0.81 -2.91
C LEU A 173 8.84 0.96 -2.30
N GLU A 174 9.79 0.43 -3.05
CA GLU A 174 11.18 0.79 -3.01
C GLU A 174 11.34 1.90 -4.07
N ALA A 175 12.07 2.99 -3.77
CA ALA A 175 12.23 4.13 -4.67
C ALA A 175 12.47 3.68 -6.13
N VAL A 176 11.48 3.94 -6.99
CA VAL A 176 11.43 3.43 -8.36
C VAL A 176 12.56 4.08 -9.16
N ILE A 177 13.41 3.28 -9.80
CA ILE A 177 14.12 3.78 -10.99
C ILE A 177 13.03 4.02 -12.01
N GLY A 178 12.81 5.27 -12.36
CA GLY A 178 11.84 5.66 -13.36
C GLY A 178 12.44 6.67 -14.31
N PRO A 179 11.83 6.92 -15.46
CA PRO A 179 12.33 7.90 -16.40
C PRO A 179 12.39 9.31 -15.78
N ASN A 180 13.21 10.19 -16.36
CA ASN A 180 13.21 11.61 -16.04
C ASN A 180 11.93 12.30 -16.49
N ASP A 181 11.37 11.86 -17.63
CA ASP A 181 10.11 12.34 -18.19
C ASP A 181 9.15 11.16 -18.48
N PRO A 182 7.84 11.25 -18.17
CA PRO A 182 6.87 10.22 -18.52
C PRO A 182 6.82 9.82 -20.01
N ALA A 183 7.30 10.66 -20.92
CA ALA A 183 7.38 10.37 -22.35
C ALA A 183 8.61 9.53 -22.74
N ASP A 184 9.57 9.33 -21.84
CA ASP A 184 10.75 8.51 -22.14
C ASP A 184 10.40 7.02 -22.15
N GLN A 185 10.78 6.33 -23.22
CA GLN A 185 10.50 4.91 -23.39
C GLN A 185 11.62 4.06 -22.78
N LEU A 186 11.28 3.07 -21.96
CA LEU A 186 12.24 2.05 -21.52
C LEU A 186 12.68 1.21 -22.73
N VAL A 187 13.99 1.18 -23.00
CA VAL A 187 14.59 0.48 -24.15
C VAL A 187 15.58 -0.61 -23.75
N GLY A 188 15.95 -0.71 -22.48
CA GLY A 188 16.78 -1.80 -21.99
C GLY A 188 16.81 -1.90 -20.48
N THR A 189 16.99 -3.11 -19.96
CA THR A 189 17.20 -3.37 -18.54
C THR A 189 18.37 -4.33 -18.36
N ARG A 190 19.17 -4.13 -17.32
CA ARG A 190 20.29 -4.99 -16.96
C ARG A 190 20.36 -5.11 -15.45
N MET A 191 20.54 -6.33 -14.97
CA MET A 191 20.84 -6.58 -13.56
C MET A 191 22.25 -7.15 -13.44
N SER A 192 23.00 -6.69 -12.44
CA SER A 192 24.26 -7.30 -12.04
C SER A 192 24.22 -7.59 -10.54
N THR A 193 24.80 -8.71 -10.14
CA THR A 193 24.86 -9.13 -8.74
C THR A 193 26.32 -9.24 -8.33
N LYS A 194 26.66 -8.64 -7.20
CA LYS A 194 27.97 -8.75 -6.56
C LYS A 194 27.79 -9.31 -5.16
N THR A 195 28.50 -10.37 -4.85
CA THR A 195 28.53 -10.95 -3.50
C THR A 195 29.87 -10.59 -2.86
N SER A 196 29.83 -10.07 -1.63
CA SER A 196 31.02 -9.77 -0.83
C SER A 196 30.78 -10.17 0.61
N GLY A 197 31.40 -11.28 1.03
CA GLY A 197 31.09 -11.95 2.30
C GLY A 197 29.60 -12.32 2.36
N ASN A 198 28.96 -12.04 3.49
CA ASN A 198 27.55 -12.33 3.74
C ASN A 198 26.59 -11.27 3.14
N LYS A 199 27.11 -10.35 2.31
CA LYS A 199 26.29 -9.32 1.66
C LYS A 199 26.16 -9.61 0.17
N LYS A 200 24.92 -9.68 -0.30
CA LYS A 200 24.54 -9.74 -1.71
C LYS A 200 24.05 -8.37 -2.14
N THR A 201 24.74 -7.75 -3.08
CA THR A 201 24.37 -6.47 -3.67
C THR A 201 23.88 -6.68 -5.10
N VAL A 202 22.68 -6.23 -5.40
CA VAL A 202 22.06 -6.27 -6.73
C VAL A 202 22.00 -4.85 -7.27
N MET A 203 22.63 -4.61 -8.40
CA MET A 203 22.53 -3.36 -9.14
C MET A 203 21.58 -3.55 -10.32
N HIS A 204 20.55 -2.73 -10.37
CA HIS A 204 19.58 -2.65 -11.46
C HIS A 204 19.91 -1.42 -12.31
N THR A 205 20.06 -1.59 -13.62
CA THR A 205 20.32 -0.53 -14.60
C THR A 205 19.19 -0.54 -15.63
N GLU A 206 18.55 0.61 -15.84
CA GLU A 206 17.54 0.82 -16.87
C GLU A 206 18.02 1.85 -17.89
N THR A 207 17.80 1.57 -19.17
CA THR A 207 18.11 2.47 -20.29
C THR A 207 16.82 2.99 -20.87
N TYR A 208 16.71 4.31 -20.97
CA TYR A 208 15.56 5.02 -21.50
C TYR A 208 15.92 5.73 -22.80
N ARG A 209 14.93 5.92 -23.67
CA ARG A 209 15.01 6.71 -24.90
C ARG A 209 14.03 7.88 -24.84
N THR A 210 14.52 9.10 -25.03
CA THR A 210 13.68 10.30 -25.07
C THR A 210 12.90 10.38 -26.39
N PRO A 211 11.83 11.19 -26.47
CA PRO A 211 11.11 11.42 -27.73
C PRO A 211 12.00 11.94 -28.86
N GLU A 212 13.08 12.66 -28.53
CA GLU A 212 14.09 13.17 -29.46
C GLU A 212 15.09 12.08 -29.93
N GLY A 213 14.96 10.85 -29.42
CA GLY A 213 15.79 9.70 -29.81
C GLY A 213 17.08 9.52 -29.02
N ASN A 214 17.36 10.39 -28.04
CA ASN A 214 18.54 10.27 -27.18
C ASN A 214 18.34 9.15 -26.15
N THR A 215 19.42 8.51 -25.71
CA THR A 215 19.34 7.47 -24.67
C THR A 215 20.16 7.82 -23.43
N TYR A 216 19.65 7.46 -22.25
CA TYR A 216 20.35 7.60 -20.97
C TYR A 216 20.07 6.39 -20.07
N THR A 217 20.91 6.20 -19.05
CA THR A 217 20.76 5.12 -18.08
C THR A 217 20.49 5.63 -16.67
N LYS A 218 19.76 4.86 -15.88
CA LYS A 218 19.60 5.05 -14.44
C LYS A 218 19.92 3.75 -13.71
N GLU A 219 20.57 3.88 -12.56
CA GLU A 219 21.04 2.74 -11.77
C GLU A 219 20.55 2.81 -10.34
N ARG A 220 20.32 1.64 -9.74
CA ARG A 220 19.93 1.50 -8.34
C ARG A 220 20.54 0.26 -7.74
N GLU A 221 21.09 0.44 -6.56
CA GLU A 221 21.70 -0.62 -5.78
C GLU A 221 20.75 -1.09 -4.67
N THR A 222 20.62 -2.40 -4.49
CA THR A 222 19.89 -3.05 -3.40
C THR A 222 20.84 -4.03 -2.71
N THR A 223 21.07 -3.88 -1.41
CA THR A 223 21.95 -4.78 -0.65
C THR A 223 21.14 -5.58 0.36
N SER A 224 21.35 -6.90 0.39
CA SER A 224 20.74 -7.84 1.32
C SER A 224 21.83 -8.60 2.08
N THR A 225 21.61 -8.90 3.36
CA THR A 225 22.52 -9.74 4.16
C THR A 225 21.98 -11.16 4.16
N VAL A 226 22.79 -12.13 3.72
CA VAL A 226 22.49 -13.56 3.82
C VAL A 226 22.94 -13.99 5.22
N GLN A 227 21.99 -14.34 6.10
CA GLN A 227 22.33 -15.00 7.36
C GLN A 227 22.50 -16.49 7.08
N ASP A 228 23.68 -17.01 7.43
CA ASP A 228 23.95 -18.45 7.44
C ASP A 228 23.11 -19.10 8.55
N GLU A 229 22.55 -20.28 8.24
CA GLU A 229 21.67 -21.10 9.08
C GLU A 229 22.22 -21.43 10.48
#